data_AF-K9FS48-F1
#
_entry.id   AF-K9FS48-F1
#
_cell.length_a   1.000
_cell.length_b   1.000
_cell.length_c   1.000
_cell.angle_alpha   90.00
_cell.angle_beta   90.00
_cell.angle_gamma   90.00
#
_symmetry.space_group_name_H-M   'P 1'
#
loop_
_entity.id
_entity.type
_entity.pdbx_description
1 polymer ?
#
loop_
_entity_poly.entity_id
_entity_poly.type
_entity_poly.pdbx_seq_one_letter_code
_entity_poly.pdbx_strand_id
1 'polypeptide(L)'
;MKTGQGTAVQNTRRAVQPMTKERRPTDAEGPDYWRILVMKLKDEGQLDEDIEQRFNLDWALTHEWLSDYFMKLVLDPAYVPRRGELVLWIWKGLEDGCLMRNPETGLVEIFGNDNRWHGVPNWRAGVVTQTPVDEGHMVNIIENPDSSRGLSYSGFRVETLPDPLGTDKSYSVQYAYVPLRNIKPFNTWQLYLNGQGRDDIHPSIENAMTVMSSWSMVHKFHIIGKWPNARIYCKGIFIGAELLAVHDTVRLRPHGFHHDQLENGTVGKVTDVMVIENIALCLSGCVDDDHEQLAGHFTALISGKVFTTNPNRITEEGPFKGTSPVPSTTEAVTGPIPLTTEEATATFRQVGMSDYGPWYRMANGRSCNVSPHWIVGRCYEPLAAELMFGIHTLGYDVSGVMEGRQYSSQVDTRMPEGHTWFWGDCRVETLGLTEINGVECGLTAAQRKDPRKWQAIIKMSHGEVSHALRRQANIPSSGGRNFKSSSSSTPKGTSTRPKTGLAHVAQTSKLVSSAIGSAPETEDDSLEYPFEDANGLADDPVSGLGLQGGPSSGEDSDYPFA
;
A
#
# COMPACT_ATOMS: atom_id res chain seq x y z
N MET A 1 -4.42 -79.62 15.43
CA MET A 1 -4.12 -79.09 16.78
C MET A 1 -2.62 -79.02 17.00
N LYS A 2 -2.02 -77.84 16.87
CA LYS A 2 -1.09 -77.26 17.85
C LYS A 2 -0.70 -75.87 17.36
N THR A 3 -0.93 -74.94 18.27
CA THR A 3 -0.78 -73.49 18.25
C THR A 3 0.67 -73.05 18.41
N GLY A 4 1.02 -71.97 17.71
CA GLY A 4 1.64 -70.78 18.31
C GLY A 4 3.16 -70.73 18.40
N GLN A 5 3.80 -70.00 17.47
CA GLN A 5 5.02 -69.23 17.74
C GLN A 5 4.88 -67.83 17.12
N GLY A 6 5.22 -66.83 17.92
CA GLY A 6 5.01 -65.41 17.66
C GLY A 6 5.95 -64.82 16.61
N THR A 7 5.40 -63.86 15.89
CA THR A 7 6.01 -63.04 14.85
C THR A 7 6.90 -61.95 15.46
N ALA A 8 8.19 -61.94 15.08
CA ALA A 8 9.08 -60.79 15.28
C ALA A 8 9.10 -59.97 13.98
N VAL A 9 8.55 -58.75 14.03
CA VAL A 9 8.57 -57.79 12.92
C VAL A 9 9.93 -57.08 12.93
N GLN A 10 10.77 -57.36 11.93
CA GLN A 10 11.99 -56.60 11.67
C GLN A 10 11.61 -55.27 11.00
N ASN A 11 11.77 -54.16 11.73
CA ASN A 11 11.72 -52.81 11.19
C ASN A 11 12.94 -52.57 10.28
N THR A 12 12.71 -52.61 8.98
CA THR A 12 13.66 -52.15 7.96
C THR A 12 13.76 -50.62 8.00
N ARG A 13 14.84 -50.11 8.63
CA ARG A 13 15.24 -48.70 8.52
C ARG A 13 15.51 -48.39 7.04
N ARG A 14 14.64 -47.56 6.45
CA ARG A 14 14.85 -46.92 5.14
C ARG A 14 16.17 -46.14 5.23
N ALA A 15 17.15 -46.56 4.44
CA ALA A 15 18.42 -45.86 4.31
C ALA A 15 18.15 -44.46 3.73
N VAL A 16 18.40 -43.43 4.53
CA VAL A 16 18.47 -42.04 4.07
C VAL A 16 19.69 -41.97 3.16
N GLN A 17 19.48 -41.84 1.85
CA GLN A 17 20.56 -41.50 0.93
C GLN A 17 21.11 -40.13 1.34
N PRO A 18 22.45 -39.96 1.38
CA PRO A 18 23.05 -38.67 1.69
C PRO A 18 22.72 -37.72 0.54
N MET A 19 21.82 -36.76 0.76
CA MET A 19 21.68 -35.62 -0.14
C MET A 19 23.04 -34.93 -0.19
N THR A 20 23.63 -34.92 -1.37
CA THR A 20 24.79 -34.12 -1.73
C THR A 20 24.56 -32.70 -1.22
N LYS A 21 25.56 -32.14 -0.52
CA LYS A 21 25.58 -30.73 -0.11
C LYS A 21 25.73 -29.85 -1.35
N GLU A 22 24.69 -29.77 -2.16
CA GLU A 22 24.58 -28.65 -3.10
C GLU A 22 24.49 -27.37 -2.27
N ARG A 23 25.39 -26.44 -2.56
CA ARG A 23 25.34 -25.11 -1.96
C ARG A 23 24.00 -24.52 -2.36
N ARG A 24 23.12 -24.31 -1.38
CA ARG A 24 21.89 -23.53 -1.61
C ARG A 24 22.30 -22.17 -2.16
N PRO A 25 21.62 -21.67 -3.21
CA PRO A 25 21.79 -20.29 -3.66
C PRO A 25 21.75 -19.31 -2.49
N THR A 26 22.67 -18.35 -2.50
CA THR A 26 22.75 -17.28 -1.50
C THR A 26 22.98 -15.96 -2.19
N ASP A 27 22.32 -14.91 -1.70
CA ASP A 27 22.52 -13.53 -2.09
C ASP A 27 23.16 -12.72 -0.95
N ALA A 28 23.17 -11.39 -1.08
CA ALA A 28 23.69 -10.48 -0.06
C ALA A 28 22.87 -10.49 1.24
N GLU A 29 21.62 -10.94 1.23
CA GLU A 29 20.70 -10.92 2.37
C GLU A 29 20.59 -12.28 3.07
N GLY A 30 20.91 -13.37 2.38
CA GLY A 30 20.88 -14.73 2.89
C GLY A 30 20.63 -15.78 1.83
N PRO A 31 19.81 -16.81 2.12
CA PRO A 31 19.37 -17.73 1.08
C PRO A 31 18.59 -16.98 0.00
N ASP A 32 18.95 -17.16 -1.27
CA ASP A 32 18.20 -16.63 -2.41
C ASP A 32 16.96 -17.51 -2.62
N TYR A 33 15.88 -17.16 -1.91
CA TYR A 33 14.64 -17.93 -1.92
C TYR A 33 14.00 -17.97 -3.30
N TRP A 34 14.16 -16.92 -4.12
CA TRP A 34 13.57 -16.89 -5.45
C TRP A 34 14.24 -17.87 -6.39
N ARG A 35 15.59 -17.92 -6.37
CA ARG A 35 16.33 -18.91 -7.15
C ARG A 35 16.09 -20.32 -6.65
N ILE A 36 16.00 -20.53 -5.34
CA ILE A 36 15.61 -21.83 -4.76
C ILE A 36 14.27 -22.30 -5.31
N LEU A 37 13.26 -21.42 -5.39
CA LEU A 37 11.95 -21.76 -5.95
C LEU A 37 12.01 -22.06 -7.46
N VAL A 38 12.82 -21.34 -8.23
CA VAL A 38 13.02 -21.59 -9.67
C VAL A 38 13.71 -22.93 -9.91
N MET A 39 14.78 -23.24 -9.16
CA MET A 39 15.46 -24.54 -9.22
C MET A 39 14.49 -25.67 -8.87
N LYS A 40 13.70 -25.49 -7.81
CA LYS A 40 12.68 -26.46 -7.41
C LYS A 40 11.63 -26.69 -8.50
N LEU A 41 11.14 -25.61 -9.13
CA LEU A 41 10.20 -25.72 -10.26
C LEU A 41 10.80 -26.51 -11.43
N LYS A 42 12.09 -26.36 -11.70
CA LYS A 42 12.79 -27.14 -12.72
C LYS A 42 12.86 -28.63 -12.35
N ASP A 43 13.27 -28.92 -11.11
CA ASP A 43 13.46 -30.28 -10.63
C ASP A 43 12.15 -31.06 -10.53
N GLU A 44 11.08 -30.43 -10.04
CA GLU A 44 9.77 -31.04 -9.84
C GLU A 44 8.87 -30.94 -11.09
N GLY A 45 9.21 -30.07 -12.04
CA GLY A 45 8.47 -29.78 -13.27
C GLY A 45 7.18 -28.96 -13.08
N GLN A 46 6.61 -28.98 -11.88
CA GLN A 46 5.47 -28.17 -11.46
C GLN A 46 5.62 -27.75 -10.00
N LEU A 47 5.05 -26.61 -9.64
CA LEU A 47 5.07 -26.10 -8.28
C LEU A 47 3.71 -25.47 -7.96
N ASP A 48 3.24 -25.64 -6.72
CA ASP A 48 2.03 -25.04 -6.15
C ASP A 48 2.23 -25.04 -4.63
N GLU A 49 2.77 -23.94 -4.10
CA GLU A 49 3.08 -23.85 -2.67
C GLU A 49 3.10 -22.40 -2.14
N ASP A 50 2.84 -22.29 -0.84
CA ASP A 50 3.01 -21.04 -0.11
C ASP A 50 4.50 -20.70 0.03
N ILE A 51 4.81 -19.41 -0.11
CA ILE A 51 6.16 -18.90 0.01
C ILE A 51 6.48 -18.71 1.49
N GLU A 52 7.61 -19.24 1.94
CA GLU A 52 8.14 -19.00 3.27
C GLU A 52 9.62 -18.63 3.22
N GLN A 53 9.96 -17.40 3.63
CA GLN A 53 11.34 -16.90 3.64
C GLN A 53 11.85 -16.64 5.07
N ARG A 54 11.75 -17.66 5.92
CA ARG A 54 12.00 -17.56 7.38
C ARG A 54 13.36 -16.95 7.76
N PHE A 55 14.35 -16.99 6.89
CA PHE A 55 15.69 -16.45 7.15
C PHE A 55 16.04 -15.21 6.30
N ASN A 56 15.11 -14.71 5.49
CA ASN A 56 15.26 -13.39 4.84
C ASN A 56 14.86 -12.29 5.83
N LEU A 57 15.67 -11.24 5.92
CA LEU A 57 15.47 -10.15 6.89
C LEU A 57 14.18 -9.39 6.64
N ASP A 58 13.94 -8.98 5.39
CA ASP A 58 12.76 -8.21 5.03
C ASP A 58 11.49 -9.04 5.24
N TRP A 59 11.50 -10.33 4.92
CA TRP A 59 10.40 -11.23 5.23
C TRP A 59 10.13 -11.33 6.73
N ALA A 60 11.15 -11.63 7.53
CA ALA A 60 11.01 -11.81 8.97
C ALA A 60 10.47 -10.56 9.68
N LEU A 61 10.78 -9.37 9.17
CA LEU A 61 10.35 -8.09 9.75
C LEU A 61 8.98 -7.62 9.23
N THR A 62 8.58 -8.00 8.02
CA THR A 62 7.41 -7.41 7.36
C THR A 62 6.27 -8.36 7.08
N HIS A 63 6.49 -9.67 7.05
CA HIS A 63 5.49 -10.62 6.57
C HIS A 63 4.19 -10.61 7.39
N GLU A 64 4.28 -10.73 8.73
CA GLU A 64 3.12 -10.70 9.62
C GLU A 64 2.40 -9.34 9.55
N TRP A 65 3.18 -8.26 9.59
CA TRP A 65 2.64 -6.91 9.53
C TRP A 65 1.93 -6.62 8.20
N LEU A 66 2.50 -7.04 7.06
CA LEU A 66 1.88 -6.90 5.75
C LEU A 66 0.62 -7.74 5.63
N SER A 67 0.62 -8.95 6.20
CA SER A 67 -0.58 -9.79 6.23
C SER A 67 -1.72 -9.09 6.97
N ASP A 68 -1.43 -8.55 8.17
CA ASP A 68 -2.41 -7.78 8.95
C ASP A 68 -2.86 -6.51 8.24
N TYR A 69 -1.93 -5.81 7.59
CA TYR A 69 -2.23 -4.61 6.81
C TYR A 69 -3.24 -4.92 5.68
N PHE A 70 -2.97 -5.93 4.84
CA PHE A 70 -3.88 -6.29 3.74
C PHE A 70 -5.22 -6.86 4.21
N MET A 71 -5.27 -7.49 5.38
CA MET A 71 -6.56 -7.91 5.98
C MET A 71 -7.40 -6.70 6.39
N LYS A 72 -6.79 -5.67 6.99
CA LYS A 72 -7.48 -4.44 7.39
C LYS A 72 -7.87 -3.58 6.20
N LEU A 73 -7.03 -3.53 5.17
CA LEU A 73 -7.21 -2.67 3.99
C LEU A 73 -8.55 -2.85 3.27
N VAL A 74 -9.15 -4.04 3.36
CA VAL A 74 -10.47 -4.34 2.77
C VAL A 74 -11.59 -3.52 3.42
N LEU A 75 -11.39 -3.07 4.66
CA LEU A 75 -12.34 -2.27 5.43
C LEU A 75 -12.06 -0.76 5.32
N ASP A 76 -10.86 -0.38 4.88
CA ASP A 76 -10.47 1.01 4.77
C ASP A 76 -11.15 1.66 3.55
N PRO A 77 -11.71 2.89 3.69
CA PRO A 77 -12.27 3.62 2.58
C PRO A 77 -11.24 3.89 1.49
N ALA A 78 -11.66 3.83 0.22
CA ALA A 78 -10.74 3.96 -0.90
C ALA A 78 -10.15 5.36 -1.03
N TYR A 79 -10.87 6.40 -0.59
CA TYR A 79 -10.40 7.79 -0.60
C TYR A 79 -9.24 8.08 0.36
N VAL A 80 -8.98 7.21 1.34
CA VAL A 80 -7.91 7.40 2.31
C VAL A 80 -6.56 7.06 1.66
N PRO A 81 -5.60 8.02 1.62
CA PRO A 81 -4.28 7.76 1.07
C PRO A 81 -3.56 6.63 1.82
N ARG A 82 -3.01 5.68 1.07
CA ARG A 82 -2.28 4.53 1.64
C ARG A 82 -0.79 4.85 1.76
N ARG A 83 -0.12 4.16 2.68
CA ARG A 83 1.32 4.32 2.86
C ARG A 83 2.10 3.87 1.61
N GLY A 84 3.05 4.70 1.18
CA GLY A 84 3.82 4.54 -0.05
C GLY A 84 3.17 5.17 -1.29
N GLU A 85 1.95 5.70 -1.18
CA GLU A 85 1.31 6.40 -2.30
C GLU A 85 1.89 7.79 -2.52
N LEU A 86 1.84 8.22 -3.78
CA LEU A 86 2.14 9.60 -4.15
C LEU A 86 0.88 10.44 -4.05
N VAL A 87 1.03 11.61 -3.44
CA VAL A 87 -0.05 12.57 -3.29
C VAL A 87 0.42 13.95 -3.72
N LEU A 88 -0.54 14.74 -4.23
CA LEU A 88 -0.41 16.18 -4.30
C LEU A 88 -0.79 16.74 -2.93
N TRP A 89 0.03 17.61 -2.36
CA TRP A 89 -0.22 18.13 -1.00
C TRP A 89 0.18 19.58 -0.81
N ILE A 90 -0.49 20.22 0.15
CA ILE A 90 -0.26 21.61 0.53
C ILE A 90 0.55 21.61 1.82
N TRP A 91 1.80 22.08 1.70
CA TRP A 91 2.75 22.12 2.80
C TRP A 91 2.31 23.05 3.94
N LYS A 92 1.79 24.25 3.59
CA LYS A 92 1.38 25.33 4.49
C LYS A 92 0.33 26.20 3.80
N GLY A 93 -0.51 26.89 4.58
CA GLY A 93 -1.36 27.99 4.08
C GLY A 93 -2.85 27.67 3.93
N LEU A 94 -3.28 26.45 4.23
CA LEU A 94 -4.70 26.06 4.19
C LEU A 94 -5.36 26.12 5.57
N GLU A 95 -4.73 26.68 6.59
CA GLU A 95 -5.23 26.63 7.98
C GLU A 95 -6.62 27.31 8.11
N ASP A 96 -6.79 28.48 7.49
CA ASP A 96 -7.97 29.36 7.64
C ASP A 96 -8.75 29.55 6.32
N GLY A 97 -9.01 28.47 5.58
CA GLY A 97 -9.78 28.55 4.33
C GLY A 97 -10.04 27.21 3.67
N CYS A 98 -10.45 27.28 2.40
CA CYS A 98 -10.70 26.12 1.55
C CYS A 98 -10.13 26.33 0.14
N LEU A 99 -10.04 25.25 -0.63
CA LEU A 99 -9.66 25.32 -2.03
C LEU A 99 -10.89 25.61 -2.88
N MET A 100 -10.82 26.67 -3.68
CA MET A 100 -11.86 27.05 -4.61
C MET A 100 -11.26 27.43 -5.96
N ARG A 101 -12.02 27.22 -7.04
CA ARG A 101 -11.61 27.74 -8.35
C ARG A 101 -11.91 29.22 -8.40
N ASN A 102 -10.87 30.05 -8.51
CA ASN A 102 -11.02 31.48 -8.64
C ASN A 102 -11.63 31.80 -10.03
N PRO A 103 -12.80 32.47 -10.10
CA PRO A 103 -13.45 32.76 -11.38
C PRO A 103 -12.68 33.79 -12.23
N GLU A 104 -11.81 34.61 -11.62
CA GLU A 104 -11.01 35.61 -12.33
C GLU A 104 -9.77 35.00 -12.98
N THR A 105 -9.04 34.14 -12.25
CA THR A 105 -7.79 33.53 -12.74
C THR A 105 -8.03 32.17 -13.39
N GLY A 106 -9.14 31.50 -13.08
CA GLY A 106 -9.45 30.13 -13.48
C GLY A 106 -8.66 29.07 -12.71
N LEU A 107 -7.75 29.47 -11.80
CA LEU A 107 -6.88 28.58 -11.04
C LEU A 107 -7.55 28.08 -9.76
N VAL A 108 -7.06 26.96 -9.21
CA VAL A 108 -7.45 26.51 -7.87
C VAL A 108 -6.59 27.26 -6.85
N GLU A 109 -7.25 28.08 -6.04
CA GLU A 109 -6.64 28.99 -5.09
C GLU A 109 -7.21 28.79 -3.68
N ILE A 110 -6.50 29.30 -2.67
CA ILE A 110 -6.98 29.32 -1.30
C ILE A 110 -7.95 30.49 -1.15
N PHE A 111 -9.21 30.19 -0.85
CA PHE A 111 -10.21 31.16 -0.43
C PHE A 111 -10.28 31.15 1.10
N GLY A 112 -9.86 32.26 1.71
CA GLY A 112 -9.79 32.38 3.16
C GLY A 112 -11.15 32.65 3.78
N ASN A 113 -11.28 32.34 5.07
CA ASN A 113 -12.45 32.67 5.89
C ASN A 113 -12.70 34.18 6.01
N ASP A 114 -11.71 35.00 5.63
CA ASP A 114 -11.80 36.45 5.49
C ASP A 114 -12.47 36.90 4.18
N ASN A 115 -12.99 35.97 3.39
CA ASN A 115 -13.58 36.16 2.06
C ASN A 115 -12.60 36.77 1.05
N ARG A 116 -11.32 36.38 1.11
CA ARG A 116 -10.28 36.83 0.18
C ARG A 116 -9.56 35.67 -0.48
N TRP A 117 -9.07 35.93 -1.69
CA TRP A 117 -8.18 35.03 -2.41
C TRP A 117 -6.74 35.21 -1.91
N HIS A 118 -6.13 34.13 -1.44
CA HIS A 118 -4.73 34.09 -0.99
C HIS A 118 -3.78 33.53 -2.06
N GLY A 119 -4.30 33.34 -3.27
CA GLY A 119 -3.57 32.83 -4.43
C GLY A 119 -3.44 31.31 -4.45
N VAL A 120 -2.62 30.82 -5.38
CA VAL A 120 -2.38 29.39 -5.60
C VAL A 120 -1.62 28.80 -4.41
N PRO A 121 -2.06 27.67 -3.84
CA PRO A 121 -1.32 27.04 -2.76
C PRO A 121 0.02 26.50 -3.26
N ASN A 122 1.01 26.42 -2.36
CA ASN A 122 2.31 25.84 -2.66
C ASN A 122 2.21 24.30 -2.75
N TRP A 123 1.70 23.83 -3.88
CA TRP A 123 1.53 22.42 -4.20
C TRP A 123 2.86 21.71 -4.32
N ARG A 124 2.96 20.55 -3.68
CA ARG A 124 4.10 19.64 -3.79
C ARG A 124 3.60 18.24 -4.09
N ALA A 125 4.47 17.41 -4.64
CA ALA A 125 4.25 15.97 -4.63
C ALA A 125 5.00 15.38 -3.44
N GLY A 126 4.38 14.41 -2.80
CA GLY A 126 4.99 13.73 -1.67
C GLY A 126 4.56 12.29 -1.53
N VAL A 127 5.31 11.56 -0.72
CA VAL A 127 5.07 10.16 -0.38
C VAL A 127 4.39 10.11 0.98
N VAL A 128 3.27 9.40 1.07
CA VAL A 128 2.63 9.11 2.37
C VAL A 128 3.49 8.09 3.11
N THR A 129 4.14 8.50 4.19
CA THR A 129 5.06 7.65 4.96
C THR A 129 4.47 7.17 6.28
N GLN A 130 3.40 7.81 6.73
CA GLN A 130 2.58 7.40 7.87
C GLN A 130 1.12 7.80 7.63
N THR A 131 0.20 6.89 7.93
CA THR A 131 -1.24 7.12 7.97
C THR A 131 -1.69 7.43 9.41
N PRO A 132 -2.82 8.14 9.60
CA PRO A 132 -3.34 8.41 10.93
C PRO A 132 -3.65 7.11 11.69
N VAL A 133 -3.58 7.20 13.02
CA VAL A 133 -4.03 6.15 13.96
C VAL A 133 -5.52 6.30 14.23
N ASP A 134 -5.99 7.55 14.29
CA ASP A 134 -7.41 7.87 14.46
C ASP A 134 -8.18 7.50 13.18
N GLU A 135 -9.43 7.04 13.31
CA GLU A 135 -10.26 6.69 12.16
C GLU A 135 -10.56 7.91 11.28
N GLY A 136 -10.39 7.75 9.97
CA GLY A 136 -10.70 8.80 9.00
C GLY A 136 -12.20 8.94 8.79
N HIS A 137 -12.73 10.16 8.93
CA HIS A 137 -14.09 10.48 8.55
C HIS A 137 -14.12 11.18 7.18
N MET A 138 -15.15 10.91 6.38
CA MET A 138 -15.28 11.46 5.03
C MET A 138 -15.36 13.00 5.02
N VAL A 139 -15.88 13.60 6.09
CA VAL A 139 -15.90 15.07 6.27
C VAL A 139 -14.48 15.66 6.31
N ASN A 140 -13.48 14.89 6.75
CA ASN A 140 -12.08 15.33 6.83
C ASN A 140 -11.45 15.59 5.45
N ILE A 141 -12.15 15.23 4.35
CA ILE A 141 -11.76 15.63 2.98
C ILE A 141 -11.80 17.16 2.83
N ILE A 142 -12.70 17.83 3.55
CA ILE A 142 -12.89 19.29 3.48
C ILE A 142 -12.64 19.98 4.83
N GLU A 143 -12.79 19.27 5.95
CA GLU A 143 -12.60 19.80 7.30
C GLU A 143 -11.33 19.27 7.97
N ASN A 144 -10.90 19.94 9.04
CA ASN A 144 -9.83 19.42 9.89
C ASN A 144 -10.37 18.30 10.80
N PRO A 145 -9.55 17.31 11.14
CA PRO A 145 -9.94 16.31 12.14
C PRO A 145 -10.10 16.99 13.51
N ASP A 146 -11.18 16.64 14.21
CA ASP A 146 -11.35 16.98 15.63
C ASP A 146 -10.59 15.95 16.49
N SER A 147 -9.31 16.18 16.72
CA SER A 147 -8.47 15.28 17.53
C SER A 147 -7.67 16.05 18.58
N SER A 148 -7.91 15.69 19.85
CA SER A 148 -7.19 16.23 21.01
C SER A 148 -5.73 15.83 21.05
N ARG A 149 -5.32 14.80 20.30
CA ARG A 149 -3.95 14.28 20.25
C ARG A 149 -3.07 14.98 19.21
N GLY A 150 -3.66 15.85 18.39
CA GLY A 150 -2.95 16.59 17.34
C GLY A 150 -2.68 15.78 16.07
N LEU A 151 -2.04 16.42 15.10
CA LEU A 151 -1.85 15.90 13.73
C LEU A 151 -0.87 14.72 13.63
N SER A 152 -0.02 14.48 14.63
CA SER A 152 0.85 13.30 14.65
C SER A 152 0.08 11.98 14.77
N TYR A 153 -1.15 12.04 15.29
CA TYR A 153 -2.06 10.90 15.45
C TYR A 153 -3.23 10.92 14.46
N SER A 154 -3.75 12.11 14.14
CA SER A 154 -4.93 12.29 13.27
C SER A 154 -4.61 12.70 11.83
N GLY A 155 -3.36 13.07 11.54
CA GLY A 155 -2.90 13.48 10.22
C GLY A 155 -1.99 12.46 9.54
N PHE A 156 -1.63 12.76 8.30
CA PHE A 156 -0.72 11.96 7.48
C PHE A 156 0.68 12.57 7.52
N ARG A 157 1.70 11.75 7.71
CA ARG A 157 3.08 12.19 7.48
C ARG A 157 3.39 12.09 5.99
N VAL A 158 3.62 13.23 5.35
CA VAL A 158 3.97 13.31 3.93
C VAL A 158 5.40 13.85 3.80
N GLU A 159 6.27 13.12 3.09
CA GLU A 159 7.61 13.58 2.72
C GLU A 159 7.61 14.08 1.29
N THR A 160 8.27 15.20 1.01
CA THR A 160 8.38 15.74 -0.36
C THR A 160 9.21 14.78 -1.21
N LEU A 161 8.72 14.44 -2.39
CA LEU A 161 9.39 13.46 -3.25
C LEU A 161 10.69 14.07 -3.84
N PRO A 162 11.89 13.50 -3.53
CA PRO A 162 13.14 13.91 -4.16
C PRO A 162 13.19 13.46 -5.63
N ASP A 163 14.18 13.96 -6.37
CA ASP A 163 14.45 13.47 -7.72
C ASP A 163 14.72 11.96 -7.66
N PRO A 164 13.93 11.10 -8.33
CA PRO A 164 14.13 9.65 -8.30
C PRO A 164 15.46 9.22 -8.90
N LEU A 165 15.99 9.99 -9.85
CA LEU A 165 17.21 9.70 -10.62
C LEU A 165 18.44 10.39 -10.05
N GLY A 166 18.24 11.51 -9.36
CA GLY A 166 19.30 12.31 -8.75
C GLY A 166 19.95 11.65 -7.52
N THR A 167 21.17 12.07 -7.21
CA THR A 167 21.85 11.69 -5.96
C THR A 167 21.48 12.61 -4.80
N ASP A 168 21.02 13.83 -5.09
CA ASP A 168 20.53 14.74 -4.08
C ASP A 168 19.12 14.34 -3.66
N LYS A 169 18.99 13.91 -2.40
CA LYS A 169 17.71 13.52 -1.79
C LYS A 169 17.23 14.54 -0.77
N SER A 170 17.70 15.78 -0.78
CA SER A 170 17.36 16.80 0.23
C SER A 170 15.87 17.10 0.38
N TYR A 171 15.02 16.74 -0.58
CA TYR A 171 13.57 16.86 -0.42
C TYR A 171 12.97 15.80 0.51
N SER A 172 13.58 14.62 0.69
CA SER A 172 13.01 13.58 1.56
C SER A 172 12.95 14.01 3.03
N VAL A 173 13.88 14.87 3.47
CA VAL A 173 13.86 15.45 4.83
C VAL A 173 12.82 16.55 5.00
N GLN A 174 12.22 17.02 3.90
CA GLN A 174 11.13 17.97 3.95
C GLN A 174 9.82 17.18 4.12
N TYR A 175 9.36 17.07 5.36
CA TYR A 175 8.08 16.46 5.70
C TYR A 175 7.21 17.32 6.61
N ALA A 176 5.91 17.00 6.66
CA ALA A 176 5.01 17.49 7.68
C ALA A 176 3.90 16.47 7.97
N TYR A 177 3.26 16.63 9.14
CA TYR A 177 1.98 16.01 9.42
C TYR A 177 0.88 16.95 8.94
N VAL A 178 0.02 16.48 8.04
CA VAL A 178 -1.06 17.29 7.45
C VAL A 178 -2.41 16.58 7.53
N PRO A 179 -3.52 17.31 7.68
CA PRO A 179 -4.86 16.73 7.65
C PRO A 179 -5.22 16.26 6.23
N LEU A 180 -6.25 15.40 6.11
CA LEU A 180 -6.68 14.85 4.82
C LEU A 180 -7.06 15.94 3.80
N ARG A 181 -7.68 17.04 4.24
CA ARG A 181 -8.04 18.15 3.34
C ARG A 181 -6.87 18.76 2.57
N ASN A 182 -5.65 18.69 3.12
CA ASN A 182 -4.42 19.17 2.51
C ASN A 182 -3.85 18.22 1.44
N ILE A 183 -4.44 17.05 1.25
CA ILE A 183 -3.95 15.98 0.38
C ILE A 183 -4.95 15.72 -0.74
N LYS A 184 -4.43 15.46 -1.94
CA LYS A 184 -5.18 14.98 -3.10
C LYS A 184 -4.41 13.85 -3.79
N PRO A 185 -5.08 12.82 -4.34
CA PRO A 185 -4.39 11.75 -5.06
C PRO A 185 -3.52 12.30 -6.19
N PHE A 186 -2.27 11.88 -6.31
CA PHE A 186 -1.36 12.50 -7.29
C PHE A 186 -1.83 12.32 -8.74
N ASN A 187 -2.57 11.25 -9.06
CA ASN A 187 -3.17 11.06 -10.39
C ASN A 187 -3.96 12.31 -10.86
N THR A 188 -4.55 13.05 -9.92
CA THR A 188 -5.36 14.25 -10.18
C THR A 188 -4.56 15.54 -10.33
N TRP A 189 -3.23 15.47 -10.42
CA TRP A 189 -2.34 16.64 -10.44
C TRP A 189 -2.77 17.72 -11.44
N GLN A 190 -3.21 17.33 -12.65
CA GLN A 190 -3.67 18.28 -13.64
C GLN A 190 -4.90 19.07 -13.20
N LEU A 191 -5.84 18.48 -12.46
CA LEU A 191 -7.05 19.18 -12.02
C LEU A 191 -6.72 20.41 -11.15
N TYR A 192 -5.64 20.30 -10.38
CA TYR A 192 -5.17 21.30 -9.42
C TYR A 192 -4.10 22.23 -9.97
N LEU A 193 -3.30 21.74 -10.93
CA LEU A 193 -2.18 22.48 -11.51
C LEU A 193 -2.47 23.07 -12.88
N ASN A 194 -3.64 22.80 -13.47
CA ASN A 194 -4.02 23.33 -14.78
C ASN A 194 -3.89 24.86 -14.83
N GLY A 195 -3.24 25.37 -15.88
CA GLY A 195 -2.97 26.79 -16.08
C GLY A 195 -1.68 27.32 -15.45
N GLN A 196 -0.95 26.51 -14.67
CA GLN A 196 0.35 26.87 -14.11
C GLN A 196 1.49 26.45 -15.05
N GLY A 197 2.48 27.32 -15.23
CA GLY A 197 3.68 27.01 -16.00
C GLY A 197 4.62 26.06 -15.25
N ARG A 198 5.55 25.44 -15.99
CA ARG A 198 6.57 24.56 -15.41
C ARG A 198 7.42 25.25 -14.33
N ASP A 199 7.73 26.54 -14.53
CA ASP A 199 8.53 27.33 -13.58
C ASP A 199 7.74 27.75 -12.33
N ASP A 200 6.40 27.65 -12.37
CA ASP A 200 5.51 28.02 -11.27
C ASP A 200 5.22 26.86 -10.32
N ILE A 201 5.47 25.61 -10.75
CA ILE A 201 5.22 24.40 -9.97
C ILE A 201 6.48 23.91 -9.25
N HIS A 202 6.31 23.31 -8.07
CA HIS A 202 7.43 22.77 -7.32
C HIS A 202 8.09 21.58 -8.05
N PRO A 203 9.43 21.45 -8.09
CA PRO A 203 10.12 20.39 -8.83
C PRO A 203 9.69 18.95 -8.46
N SER A 204 9.22 18.76 -7.22
CA SER A 204 8.65 17.48 -6.79
C SER A 204 7.53 16.95 -7.68
N ILE A 205 6.77 17.83 -8.35
CA ILE A 205 5.70 17.40 -9.27
C ILE A 205 6.29 16.62 -10.44
N GLU A 206 7.36 17.11 -11.06
CA GLU A 206 8.06 16.40 -12.14
C GLU A 206 8.77 15.14 -11.65
N ASN A 207 9.30 15.17 -10.43
CA ASN A 207 9.85 13.98 -9.78
C ASN A 207 8.78 12.88 -9.67
N ALA A 208 7.55 13.25 -9.32
CA ALA A 208 6.44 12.31 -9.21
C ALA A 208 5.94 11.85 -10.57
N MET A 209 5.88 12.74 -11.57
CA MET A 209 5.59 12.35 -12.95
C MET A 209 6.64 11.38 -13.51
N THR A 210 7.91 11.53 -13.15
CA THR A 210 9.02 10.66 -13.58
C THR A 210 8.76 9.19 -13.25
N VAL A 211 8.05 8.89 -12.15
CA VAL A 211 7.82 7.50 -11.70
C VAL A 211 6.42 6.96 -12.06
N MET A 212 5.61 7.70 -12.82
CA MET A 212 4.22 7.32 -13.12
C MET A 212 4.07 6.04 -13.95
N SER A 213 5.07 5.70 -14.77
CA SER A 213 5.16 4.43 -15.49
C SER A 213 6.06 3.43 -14.76
N SER A 214 5.88 3.29 -13.44
CA SER A 214 6.58 2.27 -12.66
C SER A 214 5.61 1.32 -11.95
N TRP A 215 6.07 0.10 -11.65
CA TRP A 215 5.33 -0.81 -10.78
C TRP A 215 6.24 -1.67 -9.90
N SER A 216 5.71 -2.10 -8.75
CA SER A 216 6.38 -3.03 -7.83
C SER A 216 5.37 -3.88 -7.06
N MET A 217 5.67 -5.16 -6.89
CA MET A 217 4.80 -6.14 -6.23
C MET A 217 4.94 -6.10 -4.71
N VAL A 218 3.81 -6.20 -4.00
CA VAL A 218 3.75 -6.15 -2.54
C VAL A 218 3.22 -7.47 -1.98
N HIS A 219 3.94 -7.99 -0.98
CA HIS A 219 3.55 -9.17 -0.20
C HIS A 219 3.29 -10.40 -1.10
N LYS A 220 4.39 -10.90 -1.68
CA LYS A 220 4.46 -12.13 -2.48
C LYS A 220 4.25 -13.33 -1.53
N PHE A 221 3.21 -14.13 -1.71
CA PHE A 221 2.80 -15.12 -0.70
C PHE A 221 2.64 -16.56 -1.21
N HIS A 222 2.48 -16.77 -2.52
CA HIS A 222 2.25 -18.10 -3.08
C HIS A 222 2.83 -18.20 -4.49
N ILE A 223 3.40 -19.35 -4.85
CA ILE A 223 3.94 -19.61 -6.18
C ILE A 223 3.25 -20.81 -6.83
N ILE A 224 2.87 -20.66 -8.09
CA ILE A 224 2.30 -21.73 -8.90
C ILE A 224 2.89 -21.72 -10.31
N GLY A 225 3.20 -22.88 -10.88
CA GLY A 225 3.82 -22.92 -12.20
C GLY A 225 4.03 -24.31 -12.76
N LYS A 226 4.36 -24.33 -14.06
CA LYS A 226 4.88 -25.50 -14.77
C LYS A 226 6.09 -25.04 -15.55
N TRP A 227 7.22 -25.72 -15.39
CA TRP A 227 8.48 -25.33 -16.02
C TRP A 227 8.31 -25.12 -17.54
N PRO A 228 8.83 -24.03 -18.13
CA PRO A 228 9.67 -22.97 -17.54
C PRO A 228 8.89 -21.70 -17.17
N ASN A 229 7.64 -21.81 -16.71
CA ASN A 229 6.80 -20.65 -16.40
C ASN A 229 6.24 -20.74 -14.99
N ALA A 230 6.21 -19.61 -14.29
CA ALA A 230 5.66 -19.51 -12.95
C ALA A 230 4.84 -18.23 -12.77
N ARG A 231 4.02 -18.22 -11.74
CA ARG A 231 3.32 -17.05 -11.24
C ARG A 231 3.54 -16.97 -9.74
N ILE A 232 3.85 -15.76 -9.28
CA ILE A 232 3.95 -15.45 -7.86
C ILE A 232 2.76 -14.55 -7.51
N TYR A 233 1.83 -15.07 -6.71
CA TYR A 233 0.69 -14.29 -6.24
C TYR A 233 1.11 -13.30 -5.16
N CYS A 234 0.54 -12.10 -5.27
CA CYS A 234 0.82 -10.95 -4.44
C CYS A 234 -0.50 -10.41 -3.88
N LYS A 235 -0.47 -9.80 -2.69
CA LYS A 235 -1.67 -9.15 -2.13
C LYS A 235 -1.88 -7.72 -2.66
N GLY A 236 -0.82 -7.08 -3.14
CA GLY A 236 -0.89 -5.76 -3.74
C GLY A 236 0.18 -5.47 -4.79
N ILE A 237 0.00 -4.36 -5.49
CA ILE A 237 0.90 -3.81 -6.50
C ILE A 237 0.84 -2.29 -6.45
N PHE A 238 2.00 -1.63 -6.42
CA PHE A 238 2.06 -0.21 -6.73
C PHE A 238 2.08 -0.02 -8.23
N ILE A 239 1.26 0.89 -8.74
CA ILE A 239 1.26 1.32 -10.15
C ILE A 239 1.31 2.86 -10.16
N GLY A 240 2.45 3.41 -10.58
CA GLY A 240 2.69 4.85 -10.55
C GLY A 240 2.49 5.43 -9.17
N ALA A 241 1.44 6.22 -8.98
CA ALA A 241 1.12 6.89 -7.74
C ALA A 241 0.44 6.01 -6.66
N GLU A 242 -0.30 4.98 -7.04
CA GLU A 242 -1.27 4.32 -6.15
C GLU A 242 -0.89 2.87 -5.82
N LEU A 243 -1.26 2.43 -4.61
CA LEU A 243 -1.25 1.02 -4.18
C LEU A 243 -2.62 0.41 -4.50
N LEU A 244 -2.60 -0.64 -5.32
CA LEU A 244 -3.75 -1.48 -5.60
C LEU A 244 -3.64 -2.80 -4.85
N ALA A 245 -4.76 -3.28 -4.33
CA ALA A 245 -4.86 -4.51 -3.56
C ALA A 245 -5.94 -5.44 -4.13
N VAL A 246 -5.87 -6.71 -3.74
CA VAL A 246 -6.98 -7.64 -3.97
C VAL A 246 -8.25 -7.08 -3.30
N HIS A 247 -9.38 -7.17 -4.00
CA HIS A 247 -10.69 -6.57 -3.68
C HIS A 247 -10.87 -5.09 -3.99
N ASP A 248 -9.80 -4.35 -4.34
CA ASP A 248 -9.99 -2.99 -4.82
C ASP A 248 -10.82 -2.97 -6.12
N THR A 249 -11.62 -1.91 -6.26
CA THR A 249 -12.24 -1.57 -7.54
C THR A 249 -11.39 -0.53 -8.26
N VAL A 250 -10.98 -0.83 -9.49
CA VAL A 250 -10.09 0.03 -10.29
C VAL A 250 -10.74 0.44 -11.59
N ARG A 251 -10.44 1.66 -12.02
CA ARG A 251 -10.93 2.24 -13.27
C ARG A 251 -10.06 1.78 -14.42
N LEU A 252 -10.70 1.35 -15.50
CA LEU A 252 -10.02 0.94 -16.71
C LEU A 252 -10.00 2.09 -17.71
N ARG A 253 -8.92 2.15 -18.50
CA ARG A 253 -8.73 3.12 -19.57
C ARG A 253 -9.93 3.07 -20.53
N PRO A 254 -10.37 4.22 -21.07
CA PRO A 254 -11.46 4.26 -22.04
C PRO A 254 -11.26 3.29 -23.21
N HIS A 255 -12.36 2.72 -23.70
CA HIS A 255 -12.31 1.83 -24.85
C HIS A 255 -11.95 2.60 -26.12
N GLY A 256 -11.11 1.99 -26.96
CA GLY A 256 -10.57 2.66 -28.14
C GLY A 256 -9.65 3.84 -27.82
N PHE A 257 -9.07 3.88 -26.62
CA PHE A 257 -8.13 4.94 -26.25
C PHE A 257 -6.88 4.90 -27.14
N HIS A 258 -6.53 6.07 -27.68
CA HIS A 258 -5.30 6.34 -28.40
C HIS A 258 -4.64 7.62 -27.86
N HIS A 259 -3.31 7.70 -27.91
CA HIS A 259 -2.57 8.83 -27.33
C HIS A 259 -2.86 10.18 -28.02
N ASP A 260 -3.15 10.17 -29.32
CA ASP A 260 -3.57 11.37 -30.08
C ASP A 260 -4.87 12.00 -29.53
N GLN A 261 -5.70 11.23 -28.85
CA GLN A 261 -6.93 11.74 -28.21
C GLN A 261 -6.63 12.64 -27.01
N LEU A 262 -5.47 12.49 -26.35
CA LEU A 262 -5.04 13.40 -25.29
C LEU A 262 -4.74 14.78 -25.89
N GLU A 263 -3.92 14.82 -26.94
CA GLU A 263 -3.52 16.05 -27.62
C GLU A 263 -4.72 16.79 -28.22
N ASN A 264 -5.69 16.05 -28.74
CA ASN A 264 -6.90 16.61 -29.36
C ASN A 264 -8.04 16.88 -28.36
N GLY A 265 -7.89 16.54 -27.08
CA GLY A 265 -8.93 16.71 -26.07
C GLY A 265 -10.19 15.85 -26.30
N THR A 266 -10.08 14.75 -27.04
CA THR A 266 -11.19 13.86 -27.41
C THR A 266 -11.21 12.55 -26.62
N VAL A 267 -10.58 12.52 -25.45
CA VAL A 267 -10.51 11.34 -24.59
C VAL A 267 -11.92 10.84 -24.26
N GLY A 268 -12.16 9.55 -24.53
CA GLY A 268 -13.45 8.92 -24.25
C GLY A 268 -13.78 8.86 -22.75
N LYS A 269 -15.06 8.71 -22.42
CA LYS A 269 -15.50 8.55 -21.02
C LYS A 269 -14.99 7.23 -20.44
N VAL A 270 -14.55 7.26 -19.19
CA VAL A 270 -14.31 6.04 -18.41
C VAL A 270 -15.65 5.47 -17.98
N THR A 271 -15.98 4.31 -18.52
CA THR A 271 -17.22 3.58 -18.19
C THR A 271 -16.94 2.27 -17.49
N ASP A 272 -15.71 1.76 -17.58
CA ASP A 272 -15.38 0.40 -17.18
C ASP A 272 -14.55 0.38 -15.91
N VAL A 273 -14.88 -0.56 -15.03
CA VAL A 273 -14.15 -0.83 -13.80
C VAL A 273 -13.88 -2.32 -13.66
N MET A 274 -12.85 -2.67 -12.90
CA MET A 274 -12.53 -4.04 -12.54
C MET A 274 -12.50 -4.17 -11.01
N VAL A 275 -13.16 -5.18 -10.48
CA VAL A 275 -12.95 -5.64 -9.09
C VAL A 275 -11.83 -6.67 -9.11
N ILE A 276 -10.71 -6.36 -8.45
CA ILE A 276 -9.50 -7.19 -8.46
C ILE A 276 -9.74 -8.47 -7.65
N GLU A 277 -9.49 -9.62 -8.27
CA GLU A 277 -9.54 -10.92 -7.61
C GLU A 277 -8.14 -11.50 -7.36
N ASN A 278 -7.19 -11.27 -8.27
CA ASN A 278 -5.82 -11.74 -8.12
C ASN A 278 -4.80 -10.74 -8.70
N ILE A 279 -3.62 -10.70 -8.10
CA ILE A 279 -2.45 -9.96 -8.58
C ILE A 279 -1.28 -10.94 -8.64
N ALA A 280 -0.60 -11.02 -9.77
CA ALA A 280 0.50 -11.97 -9.97
C ALA A 280 1.68 -11.36 -10.71
N LEU A 281 2.89 -11.70 -10.28
CA LEU A 281 4.10 -11.58 -11.07
C LEU A 281 4.26 -12.84 -11.93
N CYS A 282 4.19 -12.70 -13.25
CA CYS A 282 4.40 -13.78 -14.18
C CYS A 282 5.88 -13.85 -14.57
N LEU A 283 6.47 -15.03 -14.41
CA LEU A 283 7.82 -15.37 -14.84
C LEU A 283 7.70 -16.27 -16.06
N SER A 284 8.27 -15.85 -17.20
CA SER A 284 8.26 -16.60 -18.44
C SER A 284 9.67 -16.92 -18.91
N GLY A 285 9.92 -18.20 -19.20
CA GLY A 285 11.26 -18.68 -19.53
C GLY A 285 12.19 -18.55 -18.33
N CYS A 286 11.81 -19.14 -17.19
CA CYS A 286 12.65 -19.19 -16.00
C CYS A 286 14.03 -19.77 -16.32
N VAL A 287 15.06 -19.21 -15.68
CA VAL A 287 16.47 -19.57 -15.89
C VAL A 287 17.06 -19.99 -14.54
N ASP A 288 17.81 -21.09 -14.53
CA ASP A 288 18.35 -21.70 -13.30
C ASP A 288 19.88 -21.66 -13.19
N ASP A 289 20.55 -20.94 -14.09
CA ASP A 289 22.00 -20.74 -14.05
C ASP A 289 22.40 -19.60 -13.10
N ASP A 290 23.71 -19.31 -12.99
CA ASP A 290 24.25 -18.25 -12.15
C ASP A 290 23.97 -16.82 -12.69
N HIS A 291 23.07 -16.65 -13.68
CA HIS A 291 22.66 -15.31 -14.10
C HIS A 291 21.91 -14.56 -12.99
N GLU A 292 21.98 -13.23 -13.01
CA GLU A 292 21.28 -12.37 -12.04
C GLU A 292 19.75 -12.44 -12.21
N GLN A 293 19.26 -12.72 -13.42
CA GLN A 293 17.84 -12.74 -13.73
C GLN A 293 17.22 -14.14 -13.57
N LEU A 294 16.06 -14.21 -12.91
CA LEU A 294 15.33 -15.46 -12.64
C LEU A 294 14.52 -15.97 -13.84
N ALA A 295 14.24 -15.13 -14.83
CA ALA A 295 13.45 -15.45 -16.01
C ALA A 295 13.76 -14.50 -17.17
N GLY A 296 13.54 -14.96 -18.40
CA GLY A 296 13.73 -14.13 -19.59
C GLY A 296 12.71 -12.99 -19.72
N HIS A 297 11.54 -13.13 -19.09
CA HIS A 297 10.52 -12.08 -19.09
C HIS A 297 9.69 -12.06 -17.80
N PHE A 298 9.44 -10.85 -17.31
CA PHE A 298 8.62 -10.58 -16.13
C PHE A 298 7.46 -9.65 -16.51
N THR A 299 6.26 -9.99 -16.08
CA THR A 299 5.07 -9.16 -16.31
C THR A 299 4.16 -9.17 -15.10
N ALA A 300 3.62 -8.00 -14.75
CA ALA A 300 2.51 -7.88 -13.82
C ALA A 300 1.18 -8.24 -14.49
N LEU A 301 0.43 -9.14 -13.86
CA LEU A 301 -0.91 -9.53 -14.30
C LEU A 301 -1.90 -9.25 -13.18
N ILE A 302 -2.94 -8.47 -13.51
CA ILE A 302 -4.06 -8.18 -12.62
C ILE A 302 -5.28 -8.89 -13.21
N SER A 303 -5.95 -9.70 -12.39
CA SER A 303 -7.11 -10.48 -12.79
C SER A 303 -8.32 -10.09 -11.97
N GLY A 304 -9.47 -9.96 -12.60
CA GLY A 304 -10.68 -9.55 -11.89
C GLY A 304 -11.93 -9.53 -12.76
N LYS A 305 -13.08 -9.29 -12.14
CA LYS A 305 -14.37 -9.16 -12.85
C LYS A 305 -14.55 -7.74 -13.34
N VAL A 306 -14.93 -7.60 -14.61
CA VAL A 306 -15.11 -6.30 -15.26
C VAL A 306 -16.59 -5.92 -15.30
N PHE A 307 -16.86 -4.65 -15.03
CA PHE A 307 -18.19 -4.06 -15.06
C PHE A 307 -18.16 -2.76 -15.85
N THR A 308 -19.29 -2.35 -16.40
CA THR A 308 -19.42 -1.11 -17.15
C THR A 308 -20.69 -0.35 -16.80
N THR A 309 -20.68 0.98 -16.89
CA THR A 309 -21.89 1.82 -16.86
C THR A 309 -22.52 2.00 -18.23
N ASN A 310 -21.86 1.59 -19.31
CA ASN A 310 -22.36 1.75 -20.67
C ASN A 310 -22.88 0.40 -21.23
N PRO A 311 -24.19 0.21 -21.38
CA PRO A 311 -24.77 -1.06 -21.83
C PRO A 311 -24.36 -1.48 -23.24
N ASN A 312 -23.98 -0.54 -24.11
CA ASN A 312 -23.54 -0.85 -25.48
C ASN A 312 -22.23 -1.65 -25.48
N ARG A 313 -21.39 -1.47 -24.46
CA ARG A 313 -20.10 -2.17 -24.33
C ARG A 313 -20.23 -3.68 -24.22
N ILE A 314 -21.39 -4.19 -23.82
CA ILE A 314 -21.63 -5.63 -23.67
C ILE A 314 -21.69 -6.33 -25.03
N THR A 315 -22.20 -5.64 -26.05
CA THR A 315 -22.41 -6.19 -27.40
C THR A 315 -21.33 -5.75 -28.39
N GLU A 316 -20.73 -4.59 -28.16
CA GLU A 316 -19.60 -4.07 -28.93
C GLU A 316 -18.39 -5.02 -28.93
N GLU A 317 -17.68 -5.08 -30.06
CA GLU A 317 -16.43 -5.81 -30.16
C GLU A 317 -15.37 -5.18 -29.27
N GLY A 318 -14.68 -5.99 -28.47
CA GLY A 318 -13.69 -5.49 -27.53
C GLY A 318 -13.09 -6.58 -26.64
N PRO A 319 -12.06 -6.24 -25.84
CA PRO A 319 -11.28 -7.20 -25.06
C PRO A 319 -12.10 -7.94 -23.99
N PHE A 320 -13.25 -7.40 -23.60
CA PHE A 320 -14.12 -7.95 -22.55
C PHE A 320 -15.48 -8.40 -23.07
N LYS A 321 -15.62 -8.61 -24.40
CA LYS A 321 -16.88 -9.09 -24.98
C LYS A 321 -17.23 -10.49 -24.48
N GLY A 322 -18.50 -10.72 -24.16
CA GLY A 322 -19.03 -12.03 -23.79
C GLY A 322 -19.09 -12.99 -24.98
N THR A 323 -18.85 -14.29 -24.76
CA THR A 323 -18.87 -15.31 -25.83
C THR A 323 -20.27 -15.82 -26.19
N SER A 324 -21.30 -15.45 -25.43
CA SER A 324 -22.71 -15.76 -25.69
C SER A 324 -23.60 -14.84 -24.83
N PRO A 325 -24.75 -14.35 -25.31
CA PRO A 325 -25.71 -13.71 -24.42
C PRO A 325 -26.14 -14.72 -23.35
N VAL A 326 -26.21 -14.27 -22.09
CA VAL A 326 -26.76 -15.07 -20.99
C VAL A 326 -28.16 -15.54 -21.42
N PRO A 327 -28.50 -16.84 -21.32
CA PRO A 327 -29.84 -17.30 -21.66
C PRO A 327 -30.84 -16.63 -20.72
N SER A 328 -31.66 -15.73 -21.24
CA SER A 328 -32.78 -15.15 -20.52
C SER A 328 -33.77 -16.28 -20.21
N THR A 329 -33.91 -16.64 -18.94
CA THR A 329 -34.90 -17.63 -18.45
C THR A 329 -36.34 -17.12 -18.51
N THR A 330 -36.58 -15.95 -19.11
CA THR A 330 -37.89 -15.38 -19.38
C THR A 330 -37.87 -14.68 -20.73
N GLU A 331 -38.84 -14.98 -21.60
CA GLU A 331 -38.91 -14.59 -23.02
C GLU A 331 -39.14 -13.09 -23.30
N ALA A 332 -38.75 -12.17 -22.40
CA ALA A 332 -39.15 -10.76 -22.48
C ALA A 332 -38.05 -9.71 -22.35
N VAL A 333 -36.77 -10.06 -22.16
CA VAL A 333 -35.70 -9.04 -22.02
C VAL A 333 -34.63 -9.24 -23.10
N THR A 334 -34.74 -8.45 -24.17
CA THR A 334 -33.81 -8.45 -25.31
C THR A 334 -32.58 -7.55 -25.13
N GLY A 335 -32.40 -6.96 -23.93
CA GLY A 335 -31.34 -5.99 -23.63
C GLY A 335 -30.43 -6.36 -22.46
N PRO A 336 -29.31 -5.65 -22.30
CA PRO A 336 -28.45 -5.69 -21.12
C PRO A 336 -29.20 -5.63 -19.80
N ILE A 337 -28.94 -6.58 -18.90
CA ILE A 337 -29.52 -6.60 -17.55
C ILE A 337 -28.55 -5.90 -16.59
N PRO A 338 -28.92 -4.77 -15.96
CA PRO A 338 -28.10 -4.14 -14.95
C PRO A 338 -28.12 -4.94 -13.64
N LEU A 339 -27.09 -4.76 -12.83
CA LEU A 339 -27.05 -5.25 -11.45
C LEU A 339 -28.18 -4.60 -10.64
N THR A 340 -28.79 -5.37 -9.73
CA THR A 340 -29.64 -4.77 -8.70
C THR A 340 -28.81 -3.95 -7.71
N THR A 341 -29.45 -3.10 -6.91
CA THR A 341 -28.78 -2.34 -5.85
C THR A 341 -28.05 -3.25 -4.86
N GLU A 342 -28.64 -4.38 -4.50
CA GLU A 342 -28.04 -5.37 -3.61
C GLU A 342 -26.83 -6.05 -4.26
N GLU A 343 -26.93 -6.41 -5.55
CA GLU A 343 -25.81 -6.98 -6.29
C GLU A 343 -24.65 -5.99 -6.45
N ALA A 344 -24.94 -4.73 -6.76
CA ALA A 344 -23.95 -3.66 -6.86
C ALA A 344 -23.25 -3.44 -5.51
N THR A 345 -24.02 -3.34 -4.42
CA THR A 345 -23.48 -3.21 -3.05
C THR A 345 -22.59 -4.41 -2.67
N ALA A 346 -23.04 -5.63 -2.98
CA ALA A 346 -22.27 -6.84 -2.69
C ALA A 346 -21.02 -7.00 -3.57
N THR A 347 -21.02 -6.42 -4.77
CA THR A 347 -19.90 -6.45 -5.73
C THR A 347 -18.86 -5.39 -5.36
N PHE A 348 -19.29 -4.18 -5.07
CA PHE A 348 -18.44 -3.01 -4.82
C PHE A 348 -18.37 -2.68 -3.32
N ARG A 349 -18.14 -3.70 -2.47
CA ARG A 349 -18.28 -3.60 -1.01
C ARG A 349 -17.46 -2.48 -0.39
N GLN A 350 -16.25 -2.26 -0.91
CA GLN A 350 -15.32 -1.26 -0.37
C GLN A 350 -15.74 0.17 -0.73
N VAL A 351 -16.21 0.41 -1.96
CA VAL A 351 -16.32 1.78 -2.53
C VAL A 351 -17.77 2.23 -2.69
N GLY A 352 -18.75 1.32 -2.63
CA GLY A 352 -20.18 1.68 -2.76
C GLY A 352 -20.48 2.39 -4.09
N MET A 353 -20.35 1.69 -5.21
CA MET A 353 -20.38 2.31 -6.55
C MET A 353 -21.78 2.59 -7.13
N SER A 354 -22.86 2.36 -6.38
CA SER A 354 -24.24 2.42 -6.90
C SER A 354 -24.61 3.78 -7.48
N ASP A 355 -24.09 4.88 -6.90
CA ASP A 355 -24.46 6.24 -7.32
C ASP A 355 -23.76 6.71 -8.61
N TYR A 356 -22.76 5.97 -9.10
CA TYR A 356 -22.15 6.26 -10.41
C TYR A 356 -23.04 5.84 -11.59
N GLY A 357 -24.08 5.05 -11.35
CA GLY A 357 -25.05 4.62 -12.36
C GLY A 357 -25.31 3.11 -12.38
N PRO A 358 -26.17 2.64 -13.31
CA PRO A 358 -26.43 1.21 -13.44
C PRO A 358 -25.18 0.48 -13.93
N TRP A 359 -24.86 -0.63 -13.25
CA TRP A 359 -23.69 -1.44 -13.58
C TRP A 359 -24.09 -2.67 -14.36
N TYR A 360 -23.30 -3.02 -15.36
CA TYR A 360 -23.51 -4.22 -16.18
C TYR A 360 -22.28 -5.12 -16.14
N ARG A 361 -22.49 -6.43 -16.07
CA ARG A 361 -21.41 -7.43 -16.08
C ARG A 361 -20.82 -7.54 -17.48
N MET A 362 -19.50 -7.37 -17.59
CA MET A 362 -18.76 -7.64 -18.82
C MET A 362 -18.26 -9.09 -18.83
N ALA A 363 -17.79 -9.58 -19.99
CA ALA A 363 -17.21 -10.91 -20.17
C ALA A 363 -18.06 -12.09 -19.64
N ASN A 364 -19.39 -11.94 -19.60
CA ASN A 364 -20.33 -12.88 -18.99
C ASN A 364 -20.03 -13.18 -17.52
N GLY A 365 -19.48 -12.19 -16.79
CA GLY A 365 -19.12 -12.32 -15.38
C GLY A 365 -17.84 -13.14 -15.11
N ARG A 366 -17.11 -13.54 -16.16
CA ARG A 366 -15.81 -14.22 -16.02
C ARG A 366 -14.70 -13.24 -15.65
N SER A 367 -13.72 -13.74 -14.92
CA SER A 367 -12.50 -12.98 -14.61
C SER A 367 -11.70 -12.74 -15.88
N CYS A 368 -11.25 -11.51 -16.04
CA CYS A 368 -10.43 -11.03 -17.15
C CYS A 368 -9.04 -10.67 -16.65
N ASN A 369 -8.05 -10.75 -17.53
CA ASN A 369 -6.66 -10.41 -17.24
C ASN A 369 -6.30 -9.08 -17.90
N VAL A 370 -5.68 -8.18 -17.15
CA VAL A 370 -5.17 -6.90 -17.64
C VAL A 370 -3.75 -6.66 -17.16
N SER A 371 -2.99 -5.88 -17.93
CA SER A 371 -1.69 -5.36 -17.53
C SER A 371 -1.85 -3.99 -16.84
N PRO A 372 -0.82 -3.48 -16.14
CA PRO A 372 -0.83 -2.13 -15.54
C PRO A 372 -1.24 -1.00 -16.49
N HIS A 373 -0.98 -1.16 -17.79
CA HIS A 373 -1.31 -0.19 -18.84
C HIS A 373 -2.81 0.12 -18.94
N TRP A 374 -3.67 -0.83 -18.58
CA TRP A 374 -5.12 -0.68 -18.65
C TRP A 374 -5.71 0.05 -17.45
N ILE A 375 -4.99 0.10 -16.33
CA ILE A 375 -5.51 0.65 -15.09
C ILE A 375 -5.20 2.14 -15.05
N VAL A 376 -6.22 2.97 -14.80
CA VAL A 376 -6.06 4.42 -14.59
C VAL A 376 -5.72 4.69 -13.13
N GLY A 377 -6.52 4.15 -12.21
CA GLY A 377 -6.35 4.27 -10.76
C GLY A 377 -7.52 3.62 -10.02
N ARG A 378 -7.53 3.72 -8.69
CA ARG A 378 -8.65 3.24 -7.86
C ARG A 378 -9.93 4.02 -8.14
N CYS A 379 -11.07 3.37 -7.91
CA CYS A 379 -12.33 4.08 -7.73
C CYS A 379 -12.36 4.71 -6.33
N TYR A 380 -13.01 5.86 -6.22
CA TYR A 380 -13.34 6.50 -4.95
C TYR A 380 -14.84 6.46 -4.75
N GLU A 381 -15.26 6.48 -3.49
CA GLU A 381 -16.66 6.57 -3.08
C GLU A 381 -17.29 7.79 -3.78
N PRO A 382 -18.52 7.71 -4.30
CA PRO A 382 -19.12 8.79 -5.10
C PRO A 382 -19.08 10.16 -4.38
N LEU A 383 -19.53 10.20 -3.12
CA LEU A 383 -19.50 11.42 -2.31
C LEU A 383 -18.06 11.89 -2.02
N ALA A 384 -17.11 10.96 -1.82
CA ALA A 384 -15.71 11.34 -1.65
C ALA A 384 -15.11 11.94 -2.93
N ALA A 385 -15.46 11.42 -4.11
CA ALA A 385 -15.05 11.99 -5.39
C ALA A 385 -15.66 13.38 -5.63
N GLU A 386 -16.92 13.59 -5.25
CA GLU A 386 -17.56 14.90 -5.30
C GLU A 386 -16.87 15.90 -4.36
N LEU A 387 -16.62 15.52 -3.10
CA LEU A 387 -15.94 16.37 -2.13
C LEU A 387 -14.49 16.66 -2.51
N MET A 388 -13.77 15.68 -3.06
CA MET A 388 -12.38 15.86 -3.48
C MET A 388 -12.28 16.65 -4.78
N PHE A 389 -13.09 16.36 -5.80
CA PHE A 389 -12.85 16.84 -7.17
C PHE A 389 -13.94 17.75 -7.73
N GLY A 390 -15.08 17.87 -7.04
CA GLY A 390 -16.27 18.54 -7.56
C GLY A 390 -16.90 17.84 -8.76
N ILE A 391 -16.61 16.55 -8.96
CA ILE A 391 -17.00 15.78 -10.15
C ILE A 391 -17.52 14.41 -9.76
N HIS A 392 -18.66 14.02 -10.34
CA HIS A 392 -19.33 12.73 -10.13
C HIS A 392 -19.14 11.75 -11.32
N THR A 393 -17.95 11.73 -11.92
CA THR A 393 -17.63 10.86 -13.07
C THR A 393 -16.34 10.10 -12.83
N LEU A 394 -16.12 8.98 -13.52
CA LEU A 394 -14.94 8.14 -13.30
C LEU A 394 -13.68 8.62 -14.04
N GLY A 395 -13.81 9.61 -14.93
CA GLY A 395 -12.74 10.04 -15.85
C GLY A 395 -11.87 11.19 -15.36
N TYR A 396 -11.99 11.62 -14.09
CA TYR A 396 -11.45 12.89 -13.59
C TYR A 396 -9.92 13.05 -13.73
N ASP A 397 -9.14 11.97 -13.80
CA ASP A 397 -7.67 12.01 -13.83
C ASP A 397 -7.06 11.28 -15.03
N VAL A 398 -7.86 10.85 -16.01
CA VAL A 398 -7.35 10.06 -17.15
C VAL A 398 -6.25 10.79 -17.89
N SER A 399 -6.44 12.09 -18.17
CA SER A 399 -5.43 12.89 -18.87
C SER A 399 -4.14 12.97 -18.04
N GLY A 400 -4.25 13.29 -16.75
CA GLY A 400 -3.10 13.42 -15.85
C GLY A 400 -2.32 12.11 -15.68
N VAL A 401 -3.01 10.97 -15.61
CA VAL A 401 -2.37 9.65 -15.54
C VAL A 401 -1.65 9.33 -16.85
N MET A 402 -2.30 9.53 -17.99
CA MET A 402 -1.72 9.14 -19.28
C MET A 402 -0.57 10.07 -19.69
N GLU A 403 -0.67 11.37 -19.45
CA GLU A 403 0.41 12.32 -19.68
C GLU A 403 1.57 12.10 -18.71
N GLY A 404 1.29 11.84 -17.42
CA GLY A 404 2.34 11.49 -16.46
C GLY A 404 3.10 10.24 -16.87
N ARG A 405 2.40 9.21 -17.36
CA ARG A 405 3.02 7.98 -17.89
C ARG A 405 3.84 8.23 -19.15
N GLN A 406 3.35 9.07 -20.05
CA GLN A 406 4.09 9.47 -21.25
C GLN A 406 5.36 10.23 -20.88
N TYR A 407 5.26 11.20 -19.96
CA TYR A 407 6.41 11.91 -19.42
C TYR A 407 7.43 10.93 -18.81
N SER A 408 6.98 10.05 -17.92
CA SER A 408 7.82 9.00 -17.30
C SER A 408 8.58 8.18 -18.34
N SER A 409 7.93 7.74 -19.42
CA SER A 409 8.57 6.95 -20.49
C SER A 409 9.64 7.71 -21.27
N GLN A 410 9.65 9.05 -21.20
CA GLN A 410 10.63 9.89 -21.89
C GLN A 410 11.82 10.26 -21.00
N VAL A 411 11.62 10.32 -19.68
CA VAL A 411 12.63 10.86 -18.75
C VAL A 411 13.20 9.85 -17.77
N ASP A 412 12.49 8.76 -17.46
CA ASP A 412 12.95 7.77 -16.49
C ASP A 412 14.04 6.88 -17.08
N THR A 413 15.29 7.31 -16.87
CA THR A 413 16.50 6.62 -17.38
C THR A 413 16.70 5.21 -16.79
N ARG A 414 15.92 4.79 -15.79
CA ARG A 414 15.96 3.42 -15.25
C ARG A 414 15.20 2.43 -16.14
N MET A 415 14.36 2.90 -17.05
CA MET A 415 13.65 2.04 -18.00
C MET A 415 14.61 1.51 -19.08
N PRO A 416 14.62 0.19 -19.35
CA PRO A 416 15.41 -0.35 -20.45
C PRO A 416 14.94 0.17 -21.81
N GLU A 417 15.85 0.20 -22.79
CA GLU A 417 15.52 0.64 -24.16
C GLU A 417 14.33 -0.15 -24.73
N GLY A 418 13.40 0.56 -25.37
CA GLY A 418 12.19 -0.03 -25.95
C GLY A 418 11.10 -0.43 -24.95
N HIS A 419 11.30 -0.20 -23.65
CA HIS A 419 10.30 -0.46 -22.62
C HIS A 419 9.57 0.82 -22.21
N THR A 420 8.28 0.70 -21.89
CA THR A 420 7.42 1.82 -21.45
C THR A 420 7.17 1.83 -19.95
N TRP A 421 7.74 0.88 -19.21
CA TRP A 421 7.58 0.76 -17.77
C TRP A 421 8.88 0.38 -17.06
N PHE A 422 9.09 0.99 -15.90
CA PHE A 422 10.10 0.57 -14.94
C PHE A 422 9.50 -0.45 -13.96
N TRP A 423 10.15 -1.60 -13.82
CA TRP A 423 9.81 -2.57 -12.78
C TRP A 423 10.87 -2.49 -11.69
N GLY A 424 10.45 -2.14 -10.47
CA GLY A 424 11.29 -2.25 -9.27
C GLY A 424 10.90 -3.44 -8.40
N ASP A 425 11.88 -4.00 -7.69
CA ASP A 425 11.69 -5.07 -6.72
C ASP A 425 10.80 -4.65 -5.56
N CYS A 426 10.91 -3.38 -5.17
CA CYS A 426 10.14 -2.76 -4.10
C CYS A 426 9.73 -1.32 -4.41
N ARG A 427 8.85 -0.78 -3.57
CA ARG A 427 8.34 0.59 -3.72
C ARG A 427 9.40 1.66 -3.47
N VAL A 428 10.35 1.41 -2.57
CA VAL A 428 11.50 2.31 -2.33
C VAL A 428 12.29 2.53 -3.62
N GLU A 429 12.53 1.46 -4.37
CA GLU A 429 13.27 1.50 -5.62
C GLU A 429 12.49 2.22 -6.74
N THR A 430 11.19 1.92 -6.90
CA THR A 430 10.37 2.63 -7.91
C THR A 430 10.33 4.13 -7.68
N LEU A 431 10.33 4.56 -6.41
CA LEU A 431 10.38 5.97 -6.02
C LEU A 431 11.80 6.57 -5.97
N GLY A 432 12.85 5.76 -6.11
CA GLY A 432 14.25 6.23 -6.03
C GLY A 432 14.62 6.79 -4.66
N LEU A 433 14.03 6.27 -3.58
CA LEU A 433 14.25 6.74 -2.21
C LEU A 433 15.47 6.04 -1.59
N THR A 434 16.20 6.76 -0.74
CA THR A 434 17.29 6.22 0.08
C THR A 434 16.96 6.25 1.57
N GLU A 435 15.93 6.98 1.95
CA GLU A 435 15.50 7.22 3.33
C GLU A 435 13.97 7.30 3.38
N ILE A 436 13.38 6.80 4.47
CA ILE A 436 11.98 6.99 4.84
C ILE A 436 11.94 7.27 6.34
N ASN A 437 11.22 8.31 6.78
CA ASN A 437 11.06 8.65 8.20
C ASN A 437 12.39 8.93 8.94
N GLY A 438 13.41 9.51 8.29
CA GLY A 438 14.71 9.70 8.95
C GLY A 438 15.64 8.49 8.88
N VAL A 439 15.21 7.37 8.27
CA VAL A 439 15.90 6.08 8.33
C VAL A 439 16.28 5.59 6.93
N GLU A 440 17.56 5.26 6.74
CA GLU A 440 18.07 4.65 5.50
C GLU A 440 17.28 3.38 5.15
N CYS A 441 16.80 3.30 3.91
CA CYS A 441 16.00 2.19 3.39
C CYS A 441 16.60 1.62 2.09
N GLY A 442 16.02 0.54 1.57
CA GLY A 442 16.50 -0.09 0.33
C GLY A 442 17.93 -0.60 0.46
N LEU A 443 18.70 -0.48 -0.64
CA LEU A 443 20.11 -0.90 -0.71
C LEU A 443 21.01 -0.13 0.26
N THR A 444 20.62 1.07 0.68
CA THR A 444 21.40 1.91 1.60
C THR A 444 21.13 1.60 3.07
N ALA A 445 20.14 0.77 3.39
CA ALA A 445 19.77 0.45 4.77
C ALA A 445 20.97 -0.10 5.58
N ALA A 446 21.23 0.49 6.75
CA ALA A 446 22.34 0.12 7.63
C ALA A 446 22.37 -1.38 7.99
N GLN A 447 21.22 -2.06 7.99
CA GLN A 447 21.08 -3.48 8.24
C GLN A 447 21.79 -4.34 7.19
N ARG A 448 21.88 -3.85 5.94
CA ARG A 448 22.56 -4.52 4.85
C ARG A 448 24.09 -4.50 5.01
N LYS A 449 24.64 -3.69 5.94
CA LYS A 449 26.08 -3.65 6.23
C LYS A 449 26.61 -4.92 6.91
N ASP A 450 25.77 -5.64 7.67
CA ASP A 450 26.15 -6.93 8.28
C ASP A 450 24.99 -7.96 8.20
N PRO A 451 24.79 -8.57 7.02
CA PRO A 451 23.74 -9.58 6.81
C PRO A 451 23.92 -10.81 7.71
N ARG A 452 25.18 -11.17 8.01
CA ARG A 452 25.51 -12.32 8.86
C ARG A 452 25.05 -12.13 10.29
N LYS A 453 25.19 -10.92 10.85
CA LYS A 453 24.66 -10.58 12.16
C LYS A 453 23.14 -10.75 12.21
N TRP A 454 22.44 -10.20 11.23
CA TRP A 454 20.97 -10.27 11.18
C TRP A 454 20.44 -11.69 11.00
N GLN A 455 21.07 -12.48 10.13
CA GLN A 455 20.74 -13.91 10.02
C GLN A 455 20.93 -14.66 11.34
N ALA A 456 21.96 -14.32 12.11
CA ALA A 456 22.16 -14.93 13.43
C ALA A 456 21.07 -14.52 14.43
N ILE A 457 20.66 -13.25 14.41
CA ILE A 457 19.55 -12.74 15.22
C ILE A 457 18.24 -13.47 14.87
N ILE A 458 17.92 -13.60 13.59
CA ILE A 458 16.69 -14.28 13.10
C ILE A 458 16.70 -15.77 13.46
N LYS A 459 17.81 -16.48 13.26
CA LYS A 459 17.94 -17.88 13.68
C LYS A 459 17.70 -18.03 15.18
N MET A 460 18.27 -17.13 15.97
CA MET A 460 18.08 -17.11 17.42
C MET A 460 16.63 -16.80 17.83
N SER A 461 15.93 -15.89 17.14
CA SER A 461 14.50 -15.61 17.42
C SER A 461 13.61 -16.80 17.08
N HIS A 462 13.99 -17.62 16.10
CA HIS A 462 13.34 -18.90 15.78
C HIS A 462 13.76 -20.07 16.69
N GLY A 463 14.54 -19.82 17.74
CA GLY A 463 14.89 -20.82 18.75
C GLY A 463 16.20 -21.57 18.51
N GLU A 464 16.94 -21.28 17.43
CA GLU A 464 18.29 -21.82 17.23
C GLU A 464 19.29 -21.07 18.12
N VAL A 465 19.66 -21.66 19.26
CA VAL A 465 20.61 -21.05 20.19
C VAL A 465 21.94 -21.80 20.15
N SER A 466 22.99 -21.14 19.65
CA SER A 466 24.36 -21.63 19.75
C SER A 466 25.32 -20.53 20.17
N HIS A 467 26.47 -20.92 20.75
CA HIS A 467 27.51 -19.95 21.12
C HIS A 467 28.07 -19.22 19.88
N ALA A 468 28.12 -19.89 18.73
CA ALA A 468 28.55 -19.29 17.48
C ALA A 468 27.56 -18.21 17.01
N LEU A 469 26.25 -18.51 17.03
CA LEU A 469 25.20 -17.55 16.66
C LEU A 469 25.18 -16.34 17.59
N ARG A 470 25.34 -16.53 18.91
CA ARG A 470 25.42 -15.41 19.87
C ARG A 470 26.60 -14.48 19.60
N ARG A 471 27.78 -15.03 19.29
CA ARG A 471 28.95 -14.25 18.90
C ARG A 471 28.70 -13.49 17.60
N GLN A 472 28.15 -14.17 16.60
CA GLN A 472 27.84 -13.60 15.30
C GLN A 472 26.76 -12.49 15.37
N ALA A 473 25.78 -12.63 16.27
CA ALA A 473 24.75 -11.62 16.51
C ALA A 473 25.26 -10.40 17.32
N ASN A 474 26.50 -10.44 17.81
CA ASN A 474 27.07 -9.44 18.73
C ASN A 474 26.18 -9.15 19.95
N ILE A 475 25.44 -10.16 20.44
CA ILE A 475 24.61 -10.02 21.64
C ILE A 475 25.54 -10.09 22.86
N PRO A 476 25.55 -9.07 23.75
CA PRO A 476 26.36 -9.11 24.96
C PRO A 476 26.04 -10.38 25.75
N SER A 477 27.06 -11.19 26.05
CA SER A 477 26.89 -12.29 26.99
C SER A 477 26.59 -11.66 28.34
N SER A 478 25.40 -11.88 28.90
CA SER A 478 25.13 -11.43 30.27
C SER A 478 26.19 -12.05 31.18
N GLY A 479 27.10 -11.23 31.69
CA GLY A 479 28.12 -11.63 32.65
C GLY A 479 27.44 -12.34 33.83
N GLY A 480 27.98 -13.49 34.21
CA GLY A 480 27.34 -14.41 35.14
C GLY A 480 27.04 -13.82 36.53
N ARG A 481 25.93 -14.26 37.11
CA ARG A 481 25.91 -14.61 38.53
C ARG A 481 25.85 -16.13 38.64
N ASN A 482 26.89 -16.70 39.23
CA ASN A 482 26.97 -18.10 39.59
C ASN A 482 25.79 -18.46 40.50
N PHE A 483 24.86 -19.29 40.03
CA PHE A 483 23.92 -20.00 40.88
C PHE A 483 24.72 -21.04 41.67
N LYS A 484 25.18 -20.67 42.88
CA LYS A 484 25.54 -21.66 43.89
C LYS A 484 24.25 -22.40 44.26
N SER A 485 24.30 -23.73 44.15
CA SER A 485 23.24 -24.59 44.67
C SER A 485 23.16 -24.44 46.19
N SER A 486 22.06 -23.90 46.69
CA SER A 486 21.62 -24.19 48.05
C SER A 486 20.10 -24.31 48.09
N SER A 487 19.69 -25.37 48.74
CA SER A 487 18.34 -25.90 48.93
C SER A 487 17.32 -24.94 49.54
N SER A 488 16.05 -25.27 49.22
CA SER A 488 14.81 -25.03 49.98
C SER A 488 14.32 -23.60 50.24
N SER A 489 13.27 -23.19 49.51
CA SER A 489 11.88 -23.10 50.01
C SER A 489 11.02 -22.22 49.08
N THR A 490 9.91 -22.78 48.60
CA THR A 490 8.74 -22.05 48.07
C THR A 490 7.84 -21.65 49.27
N PRO A 491 6.86 -20.70 49.17
CA PRO A 491 6.10 -20.38 47.96
C PRO A 491 5.58 -18.92 47.76
N LYS A 492 4.91 -18.74 46.61
CA LYS A 492 3.86 -17.75 46.23
C LYS A 492 4.27 -16.37 45.71
N GLY A 493 3.82 -16.10 44.47
CA GLY A 493 3.67 -14.74 43.91
C GLY A 493 3.88 -14.69 42.40
N THR A 494 2.78 -14.61 41.65
CA THR A 494 2.63 -14.18 40.23
C THR A 494 3.89 -14.14 39.36
N SER A 495 4.01 -15.17 38.50
CA SER A 495 5.00 -15.29 37.42
C SER A 495 4.86 -14.14 36.41
N THR A 496 5.63 -13.07 36.59
CA THR A 496 6.09 -12.22 35.49
C THR A 496 7.32 -12.88 34.88
N ARG A 497 7.18 -13.33 33.63
CA ARG A 497 8.27 -13.92 32.84
C ARG A 497 9.38 -12.87 32.70
N PRO A 498 10.65 -13.17 33.03
CA PRO A 498 11.73 -12.20 32.92
C PRO A 498 11.89 -11.83 31.44
N LYS A 499 11.69 -10.55 31.11
CA LYS A 499 11.97 -9.97 29.79
C LYS A 499 13.46 -10.14 29.52
N THR A 500 13.82 -11.20 28.80
CA THR A 500 15.17 -11.42 28.28
C THR A 500 15.54 -10.27 27.34
N GLY A 501 16.81 -9.83 27.35
CA GLY A 501 17.33 -8.68 26.59
C GLY A 501 17.12 -8.69 25.06
N LEU A 502 16.50 -9.73 24.49
CA LEU A 502 15.97 -9.71 23.12
C LEU A 502 14.84 -8.69 22.93
N ALA A 503 13.98 -8.48 23.94
CA ALA A 503 12.88 -7.51 23.86
C ALA A 503 13.38 -6.07 23.72
N HIS A 504 14.51 -5.74 24.34
CA HIS A 504 15.15 -4.42 24.23
C HIS A 504 15.85 -4.22 22.87
N VAL A 505 16.33 -5.29 22.23
CA VAL A 505 16.91 -5.23 20.87
C VAL A 505 15.81 -5.15 19.80
N ALA A 506 14.66 -5.80 20.04
CA ALA A 506 13.46 -5.67 19.20
C ALA A 506 12.80 -4.28 19.33
N GLN A 507 12.76 -3.71 20.53
CA GLN A 507 12.25 -2.34 20.80
C GLN A 507 13.15 -1.21 20.28
N THR A 508 14.39 -1.49 19.89
CA THR A 508 15.34 -0.47 19.36
C THR A 508 15.51 -0.55 17.85
N SER A 509 14.77 -1.44 17.17
CA SER A 509 14.90 -1.69 15.73
C SER A 509 13.82 -0.95 14.94
N LYS A 510 14.03 0.34 14.68
CA LYS A 510 13.22 1.19 13.77
C LYS A 510 13.39 0.84 12.28
N LEU A 511 13.19 -0.42 11.89
CA LEU A 511 13.88 -1.00 10.73
C LEU A 511 12.93 -1.75 9.79
N VAL A 512 12.55 -1.15 8.65
CA VAL A 512 11.86 -1.86 7.55
C VAL A 512 12.18 -1.23 6.19
N SER A 513 12.55 -2.06 5.19
CA SER A 513 12.74 -1.68 3.78
C SER A 513 11.50 -1.86 2.89
N SER A 514 10.34 -2.21 3.46
CA SER A 514 9.07 -2.09 2.76
C SER A 514 8.61 -0.63 2.85
N ALA A 515 8.18 -0.01 1.74
CA ALA A 515 7.66 1.36 1.77
C ALA A 515 6.41 1.53 2.65
N ILE A 516 5.86 0.43 3.17
CA ILE A 516 4.72 0.38 4.07
C ILE A 516 5.16 0.27 5.56
N GLY A 517 6.47 0.22 5.84
CA GLY A 517 7.20 0.36 7.13
C GLY A 517 6.63 -0.27 8.41
N SER A 518 7.36 -0.09 9.52
CA SER A 518 7.09 -0.72 10.82
C SER A 518 5.89 -0.13 11.59
N ALA A 519 5.39 -0.91 12.55
CA ALA A 519 4.30 -0.58 13.48
C ALA A 519 4.57 0.72 14.28
N PRO A 520 3.52 1.46 14.67
CA PRO A 520 3.68 2.66 15.50
C PRO A 520 4.24 2.29 16.88
N GLU A 521 5.34 2.93 17.26
CA GLU A 521 5.82 2.93 18.65
C GLU A 521 4.88 3.86 19.45
N THR A 522 4.22 3.34 20.49
CA THR A 522 3.69 4.19 21.56
C THR A 522 4.88 4.67 22.38
N GLU A 523 5.19 5.96 22.31
CA GLU A 523 6.17 6.57 23.21
C GLU A 523 5.68 6.41 24.66
N ASP A 524 6.46 5.70 25.47
CA ASP A 524 6.22 5.47 26.89
C ASP A 524 6.76 6.68 27.66
N ASP A 525 5.92 7.72 27.83
CA ASP A 525 6.24 8.93 28.59
C ASP A 525 6.33 8.60 30.09
N SER A 526 7.51 8.15 30.51
CA SER A 526 7.91 8.11 31.92
C SER A 526 8.92 9.22 32.19
N LEU A 527 8.41 10.44 32.27
CA LEU A 527 9.15 11.58 32.84
C LEU A 527 9.23 11.42 34.37
N GLU A 528 10.39 10.99 34.86
CA GLU A 528 10.80 11.19 36.25
C GLU A 528 10.94 12.70 36.52
N TYR A 529 9.99 13.29 37.24
CA TYR A 529 10.13 14.64 37.79
C TYR A 529 10.98 14.59 39.07
N PRO A 530 12.02 15.43 39.21
CA PRO A 530 12.64 15.67 40.50
C PRO A 530 11.75 16.56 41.36
N PHE A 531 11.55 16.13 42.60
CA PHE A 531 10.95 16.89 43.69
C PHE A 531 11.67 18.23 43.90
N GLU A 532 10.92 19.33 43.91
CA GLU A 532 11.25 20.51 44.72
C GLU A 532 10.00 20.95 45.50
N ASP A 533 10.15 20.96 46.83
CA ASP A 533 9.20 21.47 47.81
C ASP A 533 9.08 23.00 47.71
N ALA A 534 7.86 23.53 47.64
CA ALA A 534 7.53 24.84 48.21
C ALA A 534 6.04 24.95 48.55
N ASN A 535 5.79 25.11 49.85
CA ASN A 535 4.51 25.34 50.52
C ASN A 535 3.70 26.53 49.98
N GLY A 536 2.37 26.40 50.02
CA GLY A 536 1.55 27.37 50.75
C GLY A 536 0.26 27.87 50.09
N LEU A 537 -0.88 27.42 50.67
CA LEU A 537 -2.15 28.14 50.91
C LEU A 537 -3.05 28.44 49.70
N ALA A 538 -4.38 28.38 49.74
CA ALA A 538 -5.43 27.86 50.62
C ALA A 538 -6.77 28.15 49.87
N ASP A 539 -7.79 27.31 50.05
CA ASP A 539 -9.26 27.56 50.07
C ASP A 539 -9.89 28.48 48.99
N ASP A 540 -11.03 28.21 48.34
CA ASP A 540 -12.25 27.51 48.74
C ASP A 540 -13.17 27.33 47.48
N PRO A 541 -14.19 26.43 47.50
CA PRO A 541 -15.08 26.12 46.39
C PRO A 541 -16.51 26.68 46.59
N VAL A 542 -17.25 26.99 45.52
CA VAL A 542 -18.72 27.16 45.59
C VAL A 542 -19.46 26.63 44.35
N SER A 543 -20.20 25.56 44.60
CA SER A 543 -21.51 25.09 44.12
C SER A 543 -22.37 25.94 43.15
N GLY A 544 -23.17 25.25 42.32
CA GLY A 544 -24.59 25.62 42.17
C GLY A 544 -25.28 25.39 40.81
N LEU A 545 -25.84 24.19 40.63
CA LEU A 545 -27.23 23.87 40.20
C LEU A 545 -27.99 24.75 39.18
N GLY A 546 -28.61 24.08 38.19
CA GLY A 546 -30.08 24.19 38.03
C GLY A 546 -30.67 24.52 36.66
N LEU A 547 -30.95 23.47 35.88
CA LEU A 547 -32.19 23.11 35.13
C LEU A 547 -33.24 24.16 34.65
N GLN A 548 -33.79 23.80 33.46
CA GLN A 548 -35.14 24.02 32.88
C GLN A 548 -35.35 25.11 31.81
N GLY A 549 -35.38 24.65 30.55
CA GLY A 549 -36.62 24.37 29.79
C GLY A 549 -37.58 25.52 29.42
N GLY A 550 -37.73 25.76 28.11
CA GLY A 550 -38.99 26.28 27.54
C GLY A 550 -38.83 26.96 26.17
N PRO A 551 -39.80 26.82 25.24
CA PRO A 551 -39.57 26.83 23.79
C PRO A 551 -40.03 28.12 23.10
N SER A 552 -39.58 28.35 21.85
CA SER A 552 -40.33 29.19 20.90
C SER A 552 -39.95 28.89 19.45
N SER A 553 -41.01 28.92 18.65
CA SER A 553 -41.21 28.75 17.23
C SER A 553 -40.33 29.59 16.29
N GLY A 554 -40.11 29.04 15.09
CA GLY A 554 -40.67 29.67 13.87
C GLY A 554 -39.67 30.07 12.79
N GLU A 555 -40.02 29.62 11.58
CA GLU A 555 -39.79 30.24 10.27
C GLU A 555 -38.77 29.58 9.33
N ASP A 556 -39.38 28.99 8.32
CA ASP A 556 -38.87 28.56 7.02
C ASP A 556 -38.04 29.65 6.34
N SER A 557 -36.96 29.25 5.67
CA SER A 557 -36.57 29.88 4.41
C SER A 557 -35.84 28.88 3.52
N ASP A 558 -36.58 28.40 2.51
CA ASP A 558 -36.05 27.93 1.24
C ASP A 558 -35.17 29.02 0.62
N TYR A 559 -33.94 28.68 0.17
CA TYR A 559 -33.42 29.17 -1.10
C TYR A 559 -32.42 28.17 -1.72
N PRO A 560 -32.38 28.07 -3.06
CA PRO A 560 -31.76 26.98 -3.80
C PRO A 560 -30.29 27.25 -4.17
N PHE A 561 -29.62 26.15 -4.46
CA PHE A 561 -28.31 26.02 -5.08
C PHE A 561 -28.15 26.86 -6.36
N ALA A 562 -26.99 27.51 -6.48
CA ALA A 562 -26.30 27.80 -7.73
C ALA A 562 -24.79 27.66 -7.47
#